data_AF-A0A2V5QEP2-F1
#
_entry.id   AF-A0A2V5QEP2-F1
#
_cell.length_a   1.000
_cell.length_b   1.000
_cell.length_c   1.000
_cell.angle_alpha   90.00
_cell.angle_beta   90.00
_cell.angle_gamma   90.00
#
_symmetry.space_group_name_H-M   'P 1'
#
loop_
_entity.id
_entity.type
_entity.pdbx_description
1 polymer ?
#
loop_
_entity_poly.entity_id
_entity_poly.type
_entity_poly.pdbx_seq_one_letter_code
_entity_poly.pdbx_strand_id
1 'polypeptide(L)'
;MQSGTVEIRLEFGLKTLDGLREVKMDFEEFQNQSRLYVIGALEPEELEEFERERKKSGKKAEDFISQCYLLHDAFALSLRPAKASAAIKERLTSMVRKRKQVTHARNAAGFL
;
A
#
# COMPACT_ATOMS: atom_id res chain seq x y z
N MET A 1 -52.81 3.81 50.70
CA MET A 1 -52.65 4.86 49.67
C MET A 1 -51.48 4.44 48.80
N GLN A 2 -51.74 4.15 47.53
CA GLN A 2 -50.75 3.75 46.54
C GLN A 2 -50.01 5.00 46.02
N SER A 3 -48.69 4.91 45.93
CA SER A 3 -47.83 5.79 45.13
C SER A 3 -46.57 4.94 44.91
N GLY A 4 -46.17 4.53 43.72
CA GLY A 4 -46.28 5.16 42.41
C GLY A 4 -44.88 4.95 41.80
N THR A 5 -44.71 3.82 41.13
CA THR A 5 -43.48 3.27 40.56
C THR A 5 -42.84 4.21 39.53
N VAL A 6 -41.50 4.34 39.55
CA VAL A 6 -40.70 4.40 38.31
C VAL A 6 -39.34 3.74 38.58
N GLU A 7 -39.21 2.47 38.22
CA GLU A 7 -37.90 1.85 38.01
C GLU A 7 -37.33 2.35 36.68
N ILE A 8 -36.24 3.13 36.74
CA ILE A 8 -35.46 3.44 35.53
C ILE A 8 -34.48 2.29 35.34
N ARG A 9 -34.95 1.27 34.62
CA ARG A 9 -34.11 0.19 34.09
C ARG A 9 -33.48 0.70 32.79
N LEU A 10 -32.20 1.06 32.85
CA LEU A 10 -31.38 1.33 31.67
C LEU A 10 -31.17 0.02 30.89
N GLU A 11 -32.17 -0.37 30.11
CA GLU A 11 -32.05 -1.40 29.07
C GLU A 11 -31.25 -0.79 27.89
N PHE A 12 -29.91 -0.84 27.97
CA PHE A 12 -29.07 -0.61 26.80
C PHE A 12 -29.09 -1.88 25.92
N GLY A 13 -30.27 -2.12 25.33
CA GLY A 13 -30.47 -3.12 24.30
C GLY A 13 -29.93 -2.61 22.96
N LEU A 14 -28.65 -2.83 22.70
CA LEU A 14 -28.15 -2.93 21.33
C LEU A 14 -27.95 -4.42 21.03
N LYS A 15 -29.09 -5.08 20.81
CA LYS A 15 -29.14 -6.35 20.09
C LYS A 15 -28.55 -6.12 18.71
N THR A 16 -27.52 -6.90 18.39
CA THR A 16 -27.14 -7.36 17.05
C THR A 16 -26.93 -6.26 15.99
N LEU A 17 -25.67 -5.86 15.81
CA LEU A 17 -25.16 -5.53 14.48
C LEU A 17 -24.65 -6.82 13.82
N ASP A 18 -25.56 -7.77 13.61
CA ASP A 18 -25.41 -8.90 12.66
C ASP A 18 -25.57 -8.35 11.23
N GLY A 19 -24.64 -7.48 10.82
CA GLY A 19 -24.84 -6.69 9.61
C GLY A 19 -23.60 -6.00 9.05
N LEU A 20 -22.42 -6.13 9.68
CA LEU A 20 -21.18 -5.98 8.93
C LEU A 20 -21.03 -7.25 8.10
N ARG A 21 -21.74 -7.32 6.97
CA ARG A 21 -21.30 -8.16 5.85
C ARG A 21 -19.86 -7.70 5.62
N GLU A 22 -18.90 -8.50 6.06
CA GLU A 22 -17.51 -8.37 5.66
C GLU A 22 -17.61 -8.22 4.13
N VAL A 23 -17.38 -7.01 3.61
CA VAL A 23 -17.37 -6.78 2.17
C VAL A 23 -16.09 -7.45 1.73
N LYS A 24 -16.20 -8.76 1.55
CA LYS A 24 -15.09 -9.59 1.18
C LYS A 24 -14.87 -9.28 -0.29
N MET A 25 -13.86 -8.46 -0.56
CA MET A 25 -13.33 -8.28 -1.89
C MET A 25 -13.12 -9.67 -2.48
N ASP A 26 -13.77 -9.93 -3.61
CA ASP A 26 -13.49 -11.17 -4.30
C ASP A 26 -12.10 -11.10 -4.95
N PHE A 27 -11.61 -12.24 -5.40
CA PHE A 27 -10.26 -12.29 -5.92
C PHE A 27 -10.12 -11.58 -7.28
N GLU A 28 -11.20 -11.43 -8.06
CA GLU A 28 -11.17 -10.71 -9.34
C GLU A 28 -11.02 -9.21 -9.09
N GLU A 29 -11.74 -8.69 -8.11
CA GLU A 29 -11.61 -7.30 -7.66
C GLU A 29 -10.22 -7.03 -7.07
N PHE A 30 -9.69 -7.97 -6.28
CA PHE A 30 -8.29 -7.91 -5.82
C PHE A 30 -7.29 -7.87 -6.97
N GLN A 31 -7.50 -8.65 -8.03
CA GLN A 31 -6.63 -8.64 -9.21
C GLN A 31 -6.69 -7.30 -9.95
N ASN A 32 -7.86 -6.66 -10.02
CA ASN A 32 -7.99 -5.34 -10.63
C ASN A 32 -7.31 -4.26 -9.77
N GLN A 33 -7.54 -4.26 -8.47
CA GLN A 33 -6.86 -3.33 -7.55
C GLN A 33 -5.34 -3.56 -7.49
N SER A 34 -4.86 -4.80 -7.64
CA SER A 34 -3.41 -5.08 -7.73
C SER A 34 -2.73 -4.32 -8.87
N ARG A 35 -3.44 -4.10 -9.99
CA ARG A 35 -2.92 -3.33 -11.12
C ARG A 35 -2.76 -1.85 -10.77
N LEU A 36 -3.69 -1.29 -9.99
CA LEU A 36 -3.63 0.08 -9.48
C LEU A 36 -2.59 0.24 -8.37
N TYR A 37 -2.50 -0.74 -7.47
CA TYR A 37 -1.51 -0.82 -6.40
C TYR A 37 -0.08 -0.73 -6.94
N VAL A 38 0.26 -1.53 -7.96
CA VAL A 38 1.61 -1.59 -8.54
C VAL A 38 2.06 -0.24 -9.11
N ILE A 39 1.13 0.56 -9.62
CA ILE A 39 1.42 1.90 -10.16
C ILE A 39 1.25 3.02 -9.13
N GLY A 40 0.90 2.70 -7.88
CA GLY A 40 0.70 3.67 -6.81
C GLY A 40 -0.56 4.53 -6.97
N ALA A 41 -1.62 3.98 -7.55
CA ALA A 41 -2.86 4.69 -7.88
C ALA A 41 -4.07 4.27 -7.04
N LEU A 42 -3.84 3.68 -5.85
CA LEU A 42 -4.90 3.45 -4.86
C LEU A 42 -4.98 4.63 -3.90
N GLU A 43 -6.20 5.04 -3.56
CA GLU A 43 -6.46 5.96 -2.46
C GLU A 43 -6.13 5.30 -1.10
N PRO A 44 -5.87 6.09 -0.03
CA PRO A 44 -5.50 5.53 1.27
C PRO A 44 -6.47 4.49 1.83
N GLU A 45 -7.78 4.73 1.68
CA GLU A 45 -8.82 3.82 2.17
C GLU A 45 -8.85 2.51 1.37
N GLU A 46 -8.65 2.59 0.06
CA GLU A 46 -8.56 1.43 -0.84
C GLU A 46 -7.30 0.62 -0.56
N LEU A 47 -6.18 1.28 -0.28
CA LEU A 47 -4.91 0.66 0.05
C LEU A 47 -4.99 -0.15 1.35
N GLU A 48 -5.66 0.38 2.37
CA GLU A 48 -5.86 -0.34 3.63
C GLU A 48 -6.70 -1.61 3.44
N GLU A 49 -7.75 -1.55 2.64
CA GLU A 49 -8.58 -2.72 2.31
C GLU A 49 -7.80 -3.76 1.50
N PHE A 50 -7.10 -3.29 0.48
CA PHE A 50 -6.24 -4.12 -0.37
C PHE A 50 -5.18 -4.88 0.44
N GLU A 51 -4.48 -4.21 1.36
CA GLU A 51 -3.45 -4.84 2.20
C GLU A 51 -4.02 -5.91 3.16
N ARG A 52 -5.25 -5.71 3.65
CA ARG A 52 -5.94 -6.75 4.44
C ARG A 52 -6.22 -8.00 3.60
N GLU A 53 -6.77 -7.84 2.40
CA GLU A 53 -7.11 -8.96 1.52
C GLU A 53 -5.87 -9.61 0.89
N ARG A 54 -4.80 -8.84 0.63
CA ARG A 54 -3.47 -9.34 0.27
C ARG A 54 -2.95 -10.30 1.32
N LYS A 55 -2.97 -9.88 2.60
CA LYS A 55 -2.53 -10.71 3.73
C LYS A 55 -3.37 -11.98 3.89
N LYS A 56 -4.68 -11.89 3.67
CA LYS A 56 -5.63 -13.02 3.76
C LYS A 56 -5.45 -14.02 2.62
N SER A 57 -5.24 -13.53 1.40
CA SER A 57 -5.02 -14.33 0.19
C SER A 57 -3.61 -14.95 0.13
N GLY A 58 -2.66 -14.39 0.89
CA GLY A 58 -1.33 -14.93 1.09
C GLY A 58 -0.55 -15.10 -0.21
N LYS A 59 0.08 -16.26 -0.39
CA LYS A 59 0.97 -16.51 -1.54
C LYS A 59 0.32 -16.26 -2.90
N LYS A 60 -0.96 -16.61 -3.06
CA LYS A 60 -1.68 -16.41 -4.32
C LYS A 60 -1.74 -14.92 -4.72
N ALA A 61 -1.92 -14.04 -3.73
CA ALA A 61 -1.88 -12.59 -3.94
C ALA A 61 -0.48 -12.10 -4.30
N GLU A 62 0.55 -12.52 -3.55
CA GLU A 62 1.94 -12.13 -3.81
C GLU A 62 2.42 -12.57 -5.20
N ASP A 63 2.07 -13.79 -5.62
CA ASP A 63 2.41 -14.31 -6.95
C ASP A 63 1.77 -13.46 -8.05
N PHE A 64 0.51 -13.02 -7.86
CA PHE A 64 -0.18 -12.15 -8.83
C PHE A 64 0.38 -10.72 -8.85
N ILE A 65 0.61 -10.10 -7.69
CA ILE A 65 1.23 -8.78 -7.57
C ILE A 65 2.62 -8.78 -8.24
N SER A 66 3.38 -9.85 -8.03
CA SER A 66 4.70 -10.01 -8.68
C SER A 66 4.59 -10.04 -10.21
N GLN A 67 3.58 -10.70 -10.78
CA GLN A 67 3.31 -10.65 -12.21
C GLN A 67 2.94 -9.24 -12.69
N CYS A 68 2.15 -8.49 -11.90
CA CYS A 68 1.83 -7.11 -12.21
C CYS A 68 3.08 -6.20 -12.22
N TYR A 69 4.00 -6.35 -11.26
CA TYR A 69 5.28 -5.63 -11.27
C TYR A 69 6.13 -5.98 -12.49
N LEU A 70 6.26 -7.26 -12.85
CA LEU A 70 7.00 -7.67 -14.04
C LEU A 70 6.42 -7.04 -15.32
N LEU A 71 5.10 -7.00 -15.45
CA LEU A 71 4.43 -6.38 -16.60
C LEU A 71 4.63 -4.86 -16.60
N HIS A 72 4.52 -4.21 -15.45
CA HIS A 72 4.77 -2.78 -15.29
C HIS A 72 6.21 -2.40 -15.69
N ASP A 73 7.20 -3.18 -15.25
CA ASP A 73 8.61 -2.94 -15.59
C ASP A 73 8.88 -3.16 -17.08
N ALA A 74 8.34 -4.24 -17.65
CA ALA A 74 8.43 -4.51 -19.10
C ALA A 74 7.78 -3.38 -19.91
N PHE A 75 6.63 -2.88 -19.46
CA PHE A 75 5.96 -1.74 -20.08
C PHE A 75 6.80 -0.47 -19.99
N ALA A 76 7.33 -0.13 -18.81
CA ALA A 76 8.18 1.04 -18.60
C ALA A 76 9.44 1.03 -19.49
N LEU A 77 10.04 -0.15 -19.73
CA LEU A 77 11.17 -0.32 -20.65
C LEU A 77 10.78 -0.20 -22.12
N SER A 78 9.55 -0.57 -22.48
CA SER A 78 9.02 -0.42 -23.84
C SER A 78 8.71 1.03 -24.22
N LEU A 79 8.49 1.89 -23.22
CA LEU A 79 8.22 3.30 -23.45
C LEU A 79 9.48 3.98 -23.98
N ARG A 80 9.33 4.72 -25.08
CA ARG A 80 10.38 5.63 -25.54
C ARG A 80 10.66 6.61 -24.40
N PRO A 81 11.93 6.78 -23.97
CA PRO A 81 12.25 7.78 -22.98
C PRO A 81 11.73 9.14 -23.47
N ALA A 82 10.93 9.82 -22.66
CA ALA A 82 10.74 11.25 -22.84
C ALA A 82 12.13 11.88 -22.91
N LYS A 83 12.34 12.93 -23.73
CA LYS A 83 13.63 13.64 -23.81
C LYS A 83 14.06 13.98 -22.38
N ALA A 84 14.94 13.16 -21.82
CA ALA A 84 15.33 13.32 -20.43
C ALA A 84 16.04 14.65 -20.34
N SER A 85 15.53 15.56 -19.50
CA SER A 85 16.19 16.84 -19.27
C SER A 85 17.62 16.55 -18.83
N ALA A 86 18.58 16.98 -19.65
CA ALA A 86 20.01 16.76 -19.39
C ALA A 86 20.40 17.26 -17.99
N ALA A 87 19.77 18.36 -17.55
CA ALA A 87 19.95 18.94 -16.22
C ALA A 87 19.50 17.99 -15.09
N ILE A 88 18.42 17.23 -15.27
CA ILE A 88 17.96 16.25 -14.26
C ILE A 88 18.97 15.11 -14.14
N LYS A 89 19.44 14.57 -15.28
CA LYS A 89 20.46 13.50 -15.30
C LYS A 89 21.77 13.95 -14.64
N GLU A 90 22.23 15.16 -14.95
CA GLU A 90 23.45 15.72 -14.37
C GLU A 90 23.33 15.90 -12.86
N ARG A 91 22.21 16.49 -12.40
CA ARG A 91 21.91 16.65 -10.97
C ARG A 91 21.90 15.30 -10.25
N LEU A 92 21.22 14.29 -10.81
CA LEU A 92 21.14 12.95 -10.21
C LEU A 92 22.53 12.32 -10.10
N THR A 93 23.33 12.43 -11.16
CA THR A 93 24.70 11.89 -11.22
C THR A 93 25.60 12.56 -10.18
N SER A 94 25.48 13.87 -9.99
CA SER A 94 26.19 14.61 -8.95
C SER A 94 25.83 14.13 -7.54
N MET A 95 24.53 13.91 -7.26
CA MET A 95 24.07 13.40 -5.96
C MET A 95 24.61 12.00 -5.67
N VAL A 96 24.62 11.10 -6.66
CA VAL A 96 25.17 9.75 -6.53
C VAL A 96 26.68 9.79 -6.25
N ARG A 97 27.43 10.63 -6.97
CA ARG A 97 28.87 10.82 -6.76
C ARG A 97 29.16 11.33 -5.35
N LYS A 98 28.43 12.35 -4.88
CA LYS A 98 28.56 12.87 -3.51
C LYS A 98 28.31 11.78 -2.46
N ARG A 99 27.26 10.96 -2.62
CA ARG A 99 27.01 9.83 -1.73
C ARG A 99 28.16 8.82 -1.72
N LYS A 100 28.67 8.42 -2.89
CA LYS A 100 29.81 7.48 -2.98
C LYS A 100 31.06 8.00 -2.28
N GLN A 101 31.36 9.30 -2.40
CA GLN A 101 32.50 9.91 -1.71
C GLN A 101 32.32 9.91 -0.18
N VAL A 102 31.12 10.23 0.31
CA VAL A 102 30.81 10.16 1.75
C VAL A 102 30.93 8.72 2.27
N THR A 103 30.42 7.73 1.54
CA THR A 103 30.55 6.32 1.92
C THR A 103 32.00 5.86 1.92
N HIS A 104 32.80 6.24 0.92
CA HIS A 104 34.23 5.89 0.88
C HIS A 104 35.03 6.58 2.00
N ALA A 105 34.77 7.85 2.29
CA ALA A 105 35.42 8.57 3.38
C ALA A 105 35.07 7.96 4.74
N ARG A 106 33.81 7.57 4.95
CA ARG A 106 33.36 6.89 6.18
C ARG A 106 34.02 5.52 6.35
N ASN A 107 34.17 4.76 5.27
CA ASN A 107 34.84 3.46 5.32
C ASN A 107 36.33 3.62 5.59
N ALA A 108 37.00 4.61 4.99
CA ALA A 108 38.43 4.88 5.24
C ALA A 108 38.71 5.33 6.70
N ALA A 109 37.79 6.10 7.30
CA ALA A 109 37.91 6.54 8.70
C ALA A 109 37.61 5.45 9.74
N GLY A 110 37.07 4.29 9.34
CA GLY A 110 36.84 3.13 10.22
C GLY A 110 37.99 2.12 10.24
N PHE A 111 39.07 2.37 9.49
CA PHE A 111 40.28 1.54 9.43
C PHE A 111 41.50 2.21 10.12
N LEU A 112 41.29 3.31 10.84
CA LEU A 112 42.25 3.94 11.76
C LEU A 112 41.72 3.82 13.19
#